data_AF-A0A3B8YUQ3-F1
#
_entry.id   AF-A0A3B8YUQ3-F1
#
_cell.length_a   1.000
_cell.length_b   1.000
_cell.length_c   1.000
_cell.angle_alpha   90.00
_cell.angle_beta   90.00
_cell.angle_gamma   90.00
#
_symmetry.space_group_name_H-M   'P 1'
#
loop_
_entity.id
_entity.type
_entity.pdbx_description
1 polymer ?
#
loop_
_entity_poly.entity_id
_entity_poly.type
_entity_poly.pdbx_seq_one_letter_code
_entity_poly.pdbx_strand_id
1 'polypeptide(L)'
;SAGATGLNMLAHLIILPIIVVAAVVLLRGDDLYSLSISKWFLLGGTLAVLEAIYRLRETLLFARPTSEVIWRGSVYGLPMVPFVLPLIRKVSEAQHGGKMAHEGFYDTGGAYDEKKERERRYGEIYRFEERPAGYILQMELPRTIPPSGVRDSLGLGSEMPDYEIDLRLRGGWFEVRGAVVDERLRTVAATAPAFPPDFVTRVPVSEPCIGFAQWYENKTLEVVLVKTSAADQLPREANAA
;
A
#
# COMPACT_ATOMS: atom_id res chain seq x y z
N SER A 1 -7.81 0.54 8.89
CA SER A 1 -9.21 0.85 8.48
C SER A 1 -10.16 0.36 9.57
N ALA A 2 -11.32 0.99 9.74
CA ALA A 2 -12.32 0.60 10.75
C ALA A 2 -12.78 -0.88 10.61
N GLY A 3 -12.83 -1.40 9.37
CA GLY A 3 -13.15 -2.80 9.09
C GLY A 3 -12.13 -3.81 9.64
N ALA A 4 -10.83 -3.49 9.59
CA ALA A 4 -9.78 -4.34 10.16
C ALA A 4 -9.88 -4.42 11.70
N THR A 5 -10.35 -3.35 12.33
CA THR A 5 -10.57 -3.31 13.79
C THR A 5 -11.80 -4.12 14.20
N GLY A 6 -12.91 -4.05 13.45
CA GLY A 6 -14.10 -4.87 13.72
C GLY A 6 -13.82 -6.37 13.61
N LEU A 7 -13.09 -6.79 12.58
CA LEU A 7 -12.69 -8.18 12.40
C LEU A 7 -11.74 -8.65 13.52
N ASN A 8 -10.83 -7.80 13.98
CA ASN A 8 -9.95 -8.10 15.11
C ASN A 8 -10.75 -8.27 16.42
N MET A 9 -11.81 -7.50 16.63
CA MET A 9 -12.69 -7.64 17.80
C MET A 9 -13.53 -8.92 17.75
N LEU A 10 -14.02 -9.32 16.57
CA LEU A 10 -14.71 -10.60 16.40
C LEU A 10 -13.77 -11.78 16.64
N ALA A 11 -12.56 -11.73 16.10
CA ALA A 11 -11.53 -12.74 16.34
C ALA A 11 -11.16 -12.82 17.84
N HIS A 12 -11.11 -11.68 18.53
CA HIS A 12 -10.82 -11.60 19.96
C HIS A 12 -11.81 -12.42 20.82
N LEU A 13 -13.10 -12.30 20.52
CA LEU A 13 -14.18 -13.00 21.23
C LEU A 13 -14.13 -14.52 21.05
N ILE A 14 -13.48 -15.01 19.99
CA ILE A 14 -13.35 -16.46 19.70
C ILE A 14 -12.01 -17.00 20.23
N ILE A 15 -10.92 -16.27 19.99
CA ILE A 15 -9.56 -16.74 20.29
C ILE A 15 -9.30 -16.79 21.80
N LEU A 16 -9.72 -15.79 22.56
CA LEU A 16 -9.40 -15.73 24.00
C LEU A 16 -10.04 -16.89 24.79
N PRO A 17 -11.34 -17.24 24.60
CA PRO A 17 -11.91 -18.44 25.23
C PRO A 17 -11.17 -19.72 24.89
N ILE A 18 -10.74 -19.87 23.63
CA ILE A 18 -9.99 -21.04 23.17
C ILE A 18 -8.63 -21.12 23.86
N ILE A 19 -7.90 -20.00 23.96
CA ILE A 19 -6.60 -19.95 24.66
C ILE A 19 -6.76 -20.32 26.13
N VAL A 20 -7.78 -19.77 26.81
CA VAL A 20 -8.04 -20.07 28.22
C VAL A 20 -8.35 -21.56 28.41
N VAL A 21 -9.21 -22.13 27.58
CA VAL A 21 -9.52 -23.57 27.62
C VAL A 21 -8.28 -24.42 27.32
N ALA A 22 -7.51 -24.09 26.29
CA ALA A 22 -6.29 -24.80 25.94
C ALA A 22 -5.27 -24.78 27.08
N ALA A 23 -5.08 -23.62 27.74
CA ALA A 23 -4.20 -23.50 28.89
C ALA A 23 -4.67 -24.38 30.06
N VAL A 24 -5.98 -24.41 30.34
CA VAL A 24 -6.54 -25.24 31.42
C VAL A 24 -6.37 -26.73 31.12
N VAL A 25 -6.66 -27.17 29.88
CA VAL A 25 -6.45 -28.55 29.44
C VAL A 25 -4.99 -28.96 29.60
N LEU A 26 -4.05 -28.12 29.16
CA LEU A 26 -2.62 -28.40 29.26
C LEU A 26 -2.13 -28.46 30.71
N LEU A 27 -2.65 -27.60 31.59
CA LEU A 27 -2.19 -27.51 32.98
C LEU A 27 -2.85 -28.55 33.89
N ARG A 28 -4.09 -28.96 33.61
CA ARG A 28 -4.85 -29.92 34.43
C ARG A 28 -4.90 -31.33 33.88
N GLY A 29 -4.63 -31.51 32.58
CA GLY A 29 -4.77 -32.80 31.90
C GLY A 29 -6.21 -33.24 31.73
N ASP A 30 -7.18 -32.32 31.81
CA ASP A 30 -8.60 -32.61 31.68
C ASP A 30 -9.02 -32.78 30.21
N ASP A 31 -10.00 -33.65 29.94
CA ASP A 31 -10.57 -33.83 28.60
C ASP A 31 -11.38 -32.61 28.15
N LEU A 32 -11.13 -32.13 26.92
CA LEU A 32 -11.79 -30.97 26.26
C LEU A 32 -13.32 -30.95 26.38
N TYR A 33 -13.95 -32.11 26.42
CA TYR A 33 -15.41 -32.28 26.44
C TYR A 33 -16.00 -32.43 27.85
N SER A 34 -15.18 -32.31 28.88
CA SER A 34 -15.65 -32.40 30.27
C SER A 34 -16.52 -31.19 30.63
N LEU A 35 -17.62 -31.45 31.37
CA LEU A 35 -18.46 -30.41 31.97
C LEU A 35 -17.66 -29.44 32.85
N SER A 36 -16.51 -29.88 33.39
CA SER A 36 -15.60 -29.04 34.17
C SER A 36 -14.98 -27.89 33.36
N ILE A 37 -14.80 -28.07 32.04
CA ILE A 37 -14.16 -27.12 31.12
C ILE A 37 -15.12 -26.01 30.68
N SER A 38 -16.42 -26.28 30.65
CA SER A 38 -17.44 -25.30 30.26
C SER A 38 -17.33 -23.97 31.05
N LYS A 39 -17.00 -24.05 32.34
CA LYS A 39 -16.80 -22.89 33.22
C LYS A 39 -15.59 -22.04 32.81
N TRP A 40 -14.54 -22.67 32.31
CA TRP A 40 -13.33 -22.00 31.83
C TRP A 40 -13.54 -21.32 30.48
N PHE A 41 -14.38 -21.92 29.62
CA PHE A 41 -14.82 -21.26 28.39
C PHE A 41 -15.62 -19.99 28.69
N LEU A 42 -16.57 -20.05 29.63
CA LEU A 42 -17.34 -18.89 30.10
C LEU A 42 -16.43 -17.80 30.72
N LEU A 43 -15.45 -18.21 31.52
CA LEU A 43 -14.45 -17.29 32.07
C LEU A 43 -13.66 -16.59 30.95
N GLY A 44 -13.17 -17.35 29.98
CA GLY A 44 -12.46 -16.81 28.83
C GLY A 44 -13.32 -15.85 28.00
N GLY A 45 -14.61 -16.16 27.80
CA GLY A 45 -15.55 -15.27 27.14
C GLY A 45 -15.77 -13.96 27.91
N THR A 46 -15.89 -14.06 29.24
CA THR A 46 -16.05 -12.89 30.12
C THR A 46 -14.82 -11.98 30.06
N LEU A 47 -13.62 -12.56 30.12
CA LEU A 47 -12.37 -11.82 29.99
C LEU A 47 -12.26 -11.13 28.63
N ALA A 48 -12.71 -11.79 27.55
CA ALA A 48 -12.69 -11.23 26.20
C ALA A 48 -13.59 -10.00 26.08
N VAL A 49 -14.77 -10.05 26.68
CA VAL A 49 -15.70 -8.91 26.73
C VAL A 49 -15.11 -7.76 27.54
N LEU A 50 -14.53 -8.03 28.71
CA LEU A 50 -13.92 -7.01 29.55
C LEU A 50 -12.73 -6.33 28.86
N GLU A 51 -11.87 -7.10 28.20
CA GLU A 51 -10.75 -6.56 27.43
C GLU A 51 -11.25 -5.74 26.21
N ALA A 52 -12.27 -6.20 25.50
CA ALA A 52 -12.88 -5.46 24.40
C ALA A 52 -13.45 -4.11 24.86
N ILE A 53 -14.17 -4.08 25.99
CA ILE A 53 -14.67 -2.84 26.60
C ILE A 53 -13.50 -1.91 26.95
N TYR A 54 -12.44 -2.44 27.58
CA TYR A 54 -11.26 -1.65 27.94
C TYR A 54 -10.55 -1.06 26.71
N ARG A 55 -10.45 -1.82 25.61
CA ARG A 55 -9.86 -1.36 24.34
C ARG A 55 -10.71 -0.32 23.64
N LEU A 56 -12.03 -0.47 23.70
CA LEU A 56 -13.00 0.43 23.07
C LEU A 56 -13.46 1.57 23.98
N ARG A 57 -12.90 1.71 25.19
CA ARG A 57 -13.36 2.69 26.18
C ARG A 57 -13.40 4.13 25.67
N GLU A 58 -12.46 4.52 24.81
CA GLU A 58 -12.40 5.88 24.24
C GLU A 58 -13.58 6.17 23.30
N THR A 59 -14.09 5.14 22.63
CA THR A 59 -15.27 5.24 21.77
C THR A 59 -16.57 4.98 22.55
N LEU A 60 -16.59 3.99 23.43
CA LEU A 60 -17.79 3.58 24.17
C LEU A 60 -18.12 4.48 25.36
N LEU A 61 -17.11 4.88 26.15
CA LEU A 61 -17.31 5.68 27.37
C LEU A 61 -17.12 7.17 27.12
N PHE A 62 -16.22 7.54 26.19
CA PHE A 62 -15.88 8.95 25.93
C PHE A 62 -16.39 9.47 24.58
N ALA A 63 -17.11 8.64 23.80
CA ALA A 63 -17.75 9.01 22.54
C ALA A 63 -16.83 9.74 21.54
N ARG A 64 -15.52 9.45 21.55
CA ARG A 64 -14.57 10.12 20.66
C ARG A 64 -14.79 9.69 19.20
N PRO A 65 -14.67 10.63 18.24
CA PRO A 65 -14.78 10.31 16.81
C PRO A 65 -13.68 9.32 16.41
N THR A 66 -14.03 8.37 15.54
CA THR A 66 -13.16 7.25 15.14
C THR A 66 -11.82 7.66 14.50
N SER A 67 -11.71 8.91 14.04
CA SER A 67 -10.48 9.53 13.54
C SER A 67 -9.46 9.87 14.63
N GLU A 68 -9.89 9.98 15.89
CA GLU A 68 -9.05 10.41 17.03
C GLU A 68 -8.82 9.30 18.06
N VAL A 69 -9.40 8.12 17.84
CA VAL A 69 -9.32 6.99 18.77
C VAL A 69 -7.97 6.28 18.63
N ILE A 70 -7.29 6.11 19.76
CA ILE A 70 -6.06 5.32 19.80
C ILE A 70 -6.44 3.84 19.89
N TRP A 71 -6.35 3.13 18.77
CA TRP A 71 -6.63 1.69 18.70
C TRP A 71 -5.54 0.88 19.40
N ARG A 72 -5.85 0.43 20.63
CA ARG A 72 -4.93 -0.39 21.42
C ARG A 72 -4.88 -1.83 20.91
N GLY A 73 -3.70 -2.45 20.94
CA GLY A 73 -3.51 -3.89 20.66
C GLY A 73 -4.21 -4.80 21.67
N SER A 74 -4.39 -6.07 21.34
CA SER A 74 -4.90 -7.09 22.26
C SER A 74 -3.80 -7.63 23.16
N VAL A 75 -4.16 -8.15 24.33
CA VAL A 75 -3.24 -8.78 25.30
C VAL A 75 -2.61 -10.06 24.72
N TYR A 76 -3.38 -10.85 23.96
CA TYR A 76 -2.82 -11.99 23.20
C TYR A 76 -1.99 -11.57 21.98
N GLY A 77 -1.97 -10.29 21.62
CA GLY A 77 -1.21 -9.81 20.47
C GLY A 77 0.27 -10.15 20.59
N LEU A 78 0.83 -10.00 21.81
CA LEU A 78 2.23 -10.26 22.10
C LEU A 78 2.65 -11.74 21.91
N PRO A 79 1.94 -12.73 22.50
CA PRO A 79 2.25 -14.14 22.24
C PRO A 79 1.91 -14.60 20.81
N MET A 80 1.02 -13.90 20.11
CA MET A 80 0.68 -14.23 18.72
C MET A 80 1.69 -13.69 17.70
N VAL A 81 2.55 -12.72 18.06
CA VAL A 81 3.56 -12.13 17.18
C VAL A 81 4.32 -13.16 16.35
N PRO A 82 4.95 -14.22 16.90
CA PRO A 82 5.73 -15.17 16.09
C PRO A 82 4.90 -15.87 15.01
N PHE A 83 3.61 -16.08 15.24
CA PHE A 83 2.71 -16.76 14.30
C PHE A 83 2.19 -15.83 13.21
N VAL A 84 1.92 -14.56 13.53
CA VAL A 84 1.42 -13.57 12.56
C VAL A 84 2.54 -12.82 11.84
N LEU A 85 3.76 -12.78 12.38
CA LEU A 85 4.90 -12.09 11.78
C LEU A 85 5.21 -12.53 10.33
N PRO A 86 5.24 -13.82 9.97
CA PRO A 86 5.45 -14.22 8.57
C PRO A 86 4.32 -13.75 7.65
N LEU A 87 3.08 -13.72 8.15
CA LEU A 87 1.93 -13.20 7.38
C LEU A 87 1.99 -11.67 7.24
N ILE A 88 2.36 -10.95 8.30
CA ILE A 88 2.54 -9.49 8.29
C ILE A 88 3.68 -9.11 7.35
N ARG A 89 4.79 -9.85 7.33
CA ARG A 89 5.88 -9.61 6.37
C ARG A 89 5.41 -9.77 4.93
N LYS A 90 4.66 -10.84 4.64
CA LYS A 90 4.09 -11.10 3.30
C LYS A 90 3.04 -10.05 2.89
N VAL A 91 2.24 -9.56 3.84
CA VAL A 91 1.26 -8.48 3.60
C VAL A 91 1.94 -7.12 3.50
N SER A 92 3.01 -6.87 4.26
CA SER A 92 3.84 -5.66 4.12
C SER A 92 4.55 -5.64 2.77
N GLU A 93 5.07 -6.77 2.30
CA GLU A 93 5.59 -6.92 0.95
C GLU A 93 4.50 -6.64 -0.11
N ALA A 94 3.26 -7.07 0.15
CA ALA A 94 2.12 -6.78 -0.73
C ALA A 94 1.57 -5.35 -0.63
N GLN A 95 1.72 -4.66 0.51
CA GLN A 95 1.19 -3.31 0.76
C GLN A 95 2.14 -2.17 0.37
N HIS A 96 3.38 -2.47 -0.01
CA HIS A 96 4.30 -1.46 -0.56
C HIS A 96 4.21 -1.32 -2.09
N GLY A 97 3.25 -1.99 -2.74
CA GLY A 97 2.88 -1.73 -4.13
C GLY A 97 1.78 -0.68 -4.21
N GLY A 98 2.03 0.41 -4.93
CA GLY A 98 0.95 1.26 -5.44
C GLY A 98 -0.10 0.40 -6.15
N LYS A 99 -1.36 0.85 -6.16
CA LYS A 99 -2.48 0.12 -6.78
C LYS A 99 -2.05 -0.37 -8.17
N MET A 100 -1.87 -1.67 -8.34
CA MET A 100 -1.80 -2.27 -9.67
C MET A 100 -3.09 -1.87 -10.39
N ALA A 101 -2.96 -1.12 -11.48
CA ALA A 101 -4.08 -0.75 -12.31
C ALA A 101 -4.74 -2.04 -12.79
N HIS A 102 -5.95 -2.29 -12.31
CA HIS A 102 -6.80 -3.33 -12.88
C HIS A 102 -7.12 -2.90 -14.31
N GLU A 103 -6.89 -3.78 -15.29
CA GLU A 103 -7.27 -3.54 -16.68
C GLU A 103 -8.79 -3.34 -16.71
N GLY A 104 -9.18 -2.08 -16.77
CA GLY A 104 -10.56 -1.61 -16.74
C GLY A 104 -10.71 -0.61 -17.87
N PHE A 105 -10.97 -1.15 -19.05
CA PHE A 105 -11.53 -0.46 -20.20
C PHE A 105 -12.68 0.46 -19.76
N TYR A 106 -12.52 1.78 -19.66
CA TYR A 106 -13.65 2.70 -19.46
C TYR A 106 -13.38 4.09 -20.06
N ASP A 107 -13.94 4.29 -21.24
CA ASP A 107 -14.24 5.59 -21.87
C ASP A 107 -15.60 6.07 -21.34
N THR A 108 -15.63 7.12 -20.52
CA THR A 108 -16.87 7.87 -20.21
C THR A 108 -16.55 9.27 -19.69
N GLY A 109 -17.14 10.28 -20.33
CA GLY A 109 -16.65 11.66 -20.37
C GLY A 109 -16.58 12.50 -19.08
N GLY A 110 -15.67 13.47 -19.11
CA GLY A 110 -15.73 14.74 -18.38
C GLY A 110 -15.22 14.72 -16.95
N ALA A 111 -15.97 14.12 -16.01
CA ALA A 111 -15.59 14.08 -14.60
C ALA A 111 -14.48 13.04 -14.31
N TYR A 112 -14.38 12.03 -15.16
CA TYR A 112 -13.35 10.99 -15.08
C TYR A 112 -11.97 11.48 -15.52
N ASP A 113 -11.91 12.42 -16.49
CA ASP A 113 -10.65 13.02 -16.94
C ASP A 113 -9.97 13.82 -15.82
N GLU A 114 -10.74 14.57 -15.03
CA GLU A 114 -10.19 15.33 -13.91
C GLU A 114 -9.64 14.42 -12.81
N LYS A 115 -10.31 13.29 -12.56
CA LYS A 115 -9.83 12.25 -11.65
C LYS A 115 -8.56 11.58 -12.18
N LYS A 116 -8.52 11.22 -13.46
CA LYS A 116 -7.35 10.59 -14.10
C LYS A 116 -6.14 11.53 -14.09
N GLU A 117 -6.34 12.80 -14.45
CA GLU A 117 -5.29 13.81 -14.37
C GLU A 117 -4.78 14.01 -12.95
N ARG A 118 -5.67 13.96 -11.95
CA ARG A 118 -5.26 13.96 -10.54
C ARG A 118 -4.37 12.77 -10.22
N GLU A 119 -4.79 11.55 -10.57
CA GLU A 119 -3.99 10.33 -10.33
C GLU A 119 -2.64 10.36 -11.06
N ARG A 120 -2.58 10.93 -12.28
CA ARG A 120 -1.32 11.19 -13.01
C ARG A 120 -0.38 12.14 -12.23
N ARG A 121 -0.89 13.23 -11.63
CA ARG A 121 -0.07 14.17 -10.81
C ARG A 121 0.54 13.51 -9.58
N TYR A 122 -0.10 12.48 -9.04
CA TYR A 122 0.42 11.69 -7.93
C TYR A 122 1.33 10.52 -8.36
N GLY A 123 1.54 10.31 -9.67
CA GLY A 123 2.32 9.19 -10.18
C GLY A 123 1.64 7.82 -9.98
N GLU A 124 0.31 7.80 -9.84
CA GLU A 124 -0.46 6.59 -9.55
C GLU A 124 -0.90 5.83 -10.82
N ILE A 125 -0.86 6.48 -11.99
CA ILE A 125 -1.21 5.84 -13.26
C ILE A 125 0.03 5.20 -13.86
N TYR A 126 0.22 3.91 -13.57
CA TYR A 126 1.26 3.11 -14.20
C TYR A 126 0.85 1.65 -14.43
N ARG A 127 1.45 1.03 -15.43
CA ARG A 127 1.40 -0.40 -15.74
C ARG A 127 2.78 -0.98 -15.49
N PHE A 128 2.84 -2.08 -14.75
CA PHE A 128 4.09 -2.79 -14.49
C PHE A 128 3.94 -4.24 -14.89
N GLU A 129 4.69 -4.65 -15.90
CA GLU A 129 4.65 -6.00 -16.45
C GLU A 129 5.94 -6.75 -16.20
N GLU A 130 5.81 -7.98 -15.76
CA GLU A 130 6.92 -8.91 -15.69
C GLU A 130 7.04 -9.70 -16.98
N ARG A 131 8.27 -9.79 -17.50
CA ARG A 131 8.67 -10.61 -18.64
C ARG A 131 9.77 -11.59 -18.23
N PRO A 132 10.04 -12.63 -19.02
CA PRO A 132 11.15 -13.55 -18.74
C PRO A 132 12.49 -12.82 -18.64
N ALA A 133 12.76 -11.86 -19.53
CA ALA A 133 14.03 -11.15 -19.59
C ALA A 133 14.12 -9.93 -18.64
N GLY A 134 13.01 -9.48 -18.07
CA GLY A 134 12.98 -8.17 -17.43
C GLY A 134 11.61 -7.72 -16.94
N TYR A 135 11.48 -6.44 -16.66
CA TYR A 135 10.22 -5.78 -16.35
C TYR A 135 10.01 -4.57 -17.25
N ILE A 136 8.75 -4.26 -17.54
CA ILE A 136 8.37 -3.07 -18.31
C ILE A 136 7.46 -2.23 -17.42
N LEU A 137 7.90 -1.03 -17.09
CA LEU A 137 7.10 -0.01 -16.42
C LEU A 137 6.67 1.02 -17.45
N GLN A 138 5.38 1.29 -17.53
CA GLN A 138 4.82 2.41 -18.30
C GLN A 138 4.02 3.29 -17.36
N MET A 139 4.38 4.56 -17.25
CA MET A 139 3.75 5.54 -16.36
C MET A 139 3.25 6.73 -17.16
N GLU A 140 2.01 7.15 -16.92
CA GLU A 140 1.45 8.35 -17.52
C GLU A 140 1.63 9.55 -16.57
N LEU A 141 2.31 10.58 -17.05
CA LEU A 141 2.47 11.86 -16.38
C LEU A 141 1.33 12.82 -16.73
N PRO A 142 1.06 13.82 -15.86
CA PRO A 142 -0.05 14.75 -16.06
C PRO A 142 0.14 15.60 -17.31
N ARG A 143 -0.98 15.87 -18.00
CA ARG A 143 -1.01 16.63 -19.26
C ARG A 143 -1.52 18.05 -19.08
N THR A 144 -2.30 18.28 -18.02
CA THR A 144 -2.95 19.56 -17.76
C THR A 144 -2.69 20.08 -16.36
N ILE A 145 -2.57 21.40 -16.22
CA ILE A 145 -2.50 22.11 -14.94
C ILE A 145 -3.94 22.18 -14.38
N PRO A 146 -4.14 21.85 -13.08
CA PRO A 146 -5.46 21.93 -12.48
C PRO A 146 -6.03 23.36 -12.54
N PRO A 147 -7.33 23.53 -12.80
CA PRO A 147 -7.95 24.84 -12.79
C PRO A 147 -7.87 25.45 -11.39
N SER A 148 -7.26 26.63 -11.29
CA SER A 148 -7.16 27.37 -10.03
C SER A 148 -7.07 28.87 -10.28
N GLY A 149 -7.62 29.67 -9.37
CA GLY A 149 -7.52 31.14 -9.48
C GLY A 149 -6.07 31.64 -9.44
N VAL A 150 -5.16 30.88 -8.81
CA VAL A 150 -3.72 31.18 -8.78
C VAL A 150 -3.05 30.91 -10.14
N ARG A 151 -3.45 29.84 -10.84
CA ARG A 151 -2.99 29.60 -12.22
C ARG A 151 -3.39 30.77 -13.11
N ASP A 152 -4.63 31.22 -13.01
CA ASP A 152 -5.18 32.30 -13.84
C ASP A 152 -4.52 33.64 -13.53
N SER A 153 -4.27 33.97 -12.25
CA SER A 153 -3.58 35.20 -11.85
C SER A 153 -2.11 35.21 -12.25
N LEU A 154 -1.46 34.04 -12.27
CA LEU A 154 -0.11 33.87 -12.77
C LEU A 154 -0.06 33.80 -14.31
N GLY A 155 -1.19 33.84 -15.02
CA GLY A 155 -1.21 33.79 -16.48
C GLY A 155 -0.59 32.50 -17.06
N LEU A 156 -0.66 31.40 -16.31
CA LEU A 156 -0.16 30.10 -16.75
C LEU A 156 -1.17 29.46 -17.72
N GLY A 157 -0.67 28.75 -18.73
CA GLY A 157 -1.51 28.00 -19.65
C GLY A 157 -2.22 26.81 -18.99
N SER A 158 -3.00 26.07 -19.79
CA SER A 158 -3.64 24.82 -19.34
C SER A 158 -2.73 23.61 -19.44
N GLU A 159 -1.70 23.66 -20.28
CA GLU A 159 -0.78 22.55 -20.52
C GLU A 159 0.22 22.38 -19.38
N MET A 160 0.43 21.14 -18.96
CA MET A 160 1.39 20.80 -17.91
C MET A 160 2.82 20.77 -18.48
N PRO A 161 3.77 21.50 -17.88
CA PRO A 161 5.20 21.33 -18.15
C PRO A 161 5.69 19.91 -17.84
N ASP A 162 6.84 19.54 -18.38
CA ASP A 162 7.47 18.27 -18.02
C ASP A 162 7.99 18.30 -16.58
N TYR A 163 7.82 17.17 -15.89
CA TYR A 163 8.44 16.97 -14.59
C TYR A 163 9.91 16.67 -14.81
N GLU A 164 10.75 17.07 -13.85
CA GLU A 164 12.07 16.49 -13.70
C GLU A 164 11.90 15.08 -13.11
N ILE A 165 12.44 14.08 -13.81
CA ILE A 165 12.28 12.66 -13.45
C ILE A 165 13.64 12.12 -12.98
N ASP A 166 13.67 11.57 -11.77
CA ASP A 166 14.81 10.85 -11.20
C ASP A 166 14.43 9.38 -10.97
N LEU A 167 15.20 8.46 -11.56
CA LEU A 167 14.95 7.02 -11.55
C LEU A 167 16.03 6.29 -10.77
N ARG A 168 15.62 5.44 -9.84
CA ARG A 168 16.55 4.71 -8.96
C ARG A 168 16.17 3.26 -8.79
N LEU A 169 17.12 2.38 -9.07
CA LEU A 169 17.03 0.96 -8.74
C LEU A 169 17.70 0.71 -7.37
N ARG A 170 16.94 0.20 -6.39
CA ARG A 170 17.42 -0.06 -5.02
C ARG A 170 16.93 -1.40 -4.52
N GLY A 171 17.83 -2.39 -4.41
CA GLY A 171 17.70 -3.60 -3.58
C GLY A 171 16.28 -4.19 -3.42
N GLY A 172 15.57 -4.44 -4.52
CA GLY A 172 14.20 -4.98 -4.53
C GLY A 172 13.09 -3.98 -4.88
N TRP A 173 13.43 -2.72 -5.16
CA TRP A 173 12.49 -1.68 -5.57
C TRP A 173 13.03 -0.87 -6.73
N PHE A 174 12.12 -0.45 -7.60
CA PHE A 174 12.36 0.61 -8.57
C PHE A 174 11.58 1.85 -8.16
N GLU A 175 12.28 2.98 -7.99
CA GLU A 175 11.72 4.26 -7.55
C GLU A 175 11.71 5.23 -8.72
N VAL A 176 10.53 5.78 -9.01
CA VAL A 176 10.30 6.90 -9.94
C VAL A 176 9.96 8.13 -9.11
N ARG A 177 10.79 9.16 -9.19
CA ARG A 177 10.53 10.45 -8.56
C ARG A 177 10.26 11.48 -9.65
N GLY A 178 9.16 12.20 -9.52
CA GLY A 178 8.87 13.36 -10.36
C GLY A 178 8.84 14.63 -9.51
N ALA A 179 9.42 15.72 -10.03
CA ALA A 179 9.36 17.05 -9.42
C ALA A 179 8.96 18.13 -10.43
N VAL A 180 8.10 19.05 -10.01
CA VAL A 180 7.81 20.27 -10.76
C VAL A 180 8.97 21.26 -10.58
N VAL A 181 9.60 21.67 -11.69
CA VAL A 181 10.76 22.58 -11.66
C VAL A 181 10.36 24.06 -11.65
N ASP A 182 9.29 24.42 -12.38
CA ASP A 182 8.86 25.82 -12.50
C ASP A 182 8.30 26.36 -11.18
N GLU A 183 8.98 27.35 -10.61
CA GLU A 183 8.62 28.06 -9.38
C GLU A 183 7.16 28.59 -9.38
N ARG A 184 6.70 29.10 -10.54
CA ARG A 184 5.34 29.62 -10.69
C ARG A 184 4.33 28.49 -10.57
N LEU A 185 4.63 27.34 -11.16
CA LEU A 185 3.78 26.16 -11.07
C LEU A 185 3.86 25.49 -9.69
N ARG A 186 5.02 25.52 -9.01
CA ARG A 186 5.14 25.10 -7.61
C ARG A 186 4.26 25.93 -6.67
N THR A 187 4.10 27.24 -6.96
CA THR A 187 3.17 28.11 -6.23
C THR A 187 1.71 27.66 -6.41
N VAL A 188 1.34 27.23 -7.62
CA VAL A 188 0.03 26.62 -7.87
C VAL A 188 -0.11 25.30 -7.11
N ALA A 189 0.91 24.43 -7.14
CA ALA A 189 0.90 23.15 -6.40
C ALA A 189 0.75 23.32 -4.89
N ALA A 190 1.36 24.36 -4.31
CA ALA A 190 1.23 24.66 -2.89
C ALA A 190 -0.18 25.12 -2.47
N THR A 191 -0.99 25.59 -3.41
CA THR A 191 -2.30 26.23 -3.13
C THR A 191 -3.48 25.43 -3.68
N ALA A 192 -3.29 24.68 -4.76
CA ALA A 192 -4.32 23.87 -5.39
C ALA A 192 -4.52 22.55 -4.63
N PRO A 193 -5.76 22.18 -4.27
CA PRO A 193 -6.05 20.86 -3.73
C PRO A 193 -5.64 19.77 -4.73
N ALA A 194 -5.01 18.71 -4.22
CA ALA A 194 -4.66 17.53 -5.00
C ALA A 194 -3.67 17.74 -6.16
N PHE A 195 -2.75 18.70 -6.01
CA PHE A 195 -1.63 18.90 -6.92
C PHE A 195 -0.31 18.88 -6.14
N PRO A 196 0.30 17.70 -5.95
CA PRO A 196 1.60 17.63 -5.28
C PRO A 196 2.69 18.20 -6.19
N PRO A 197 3.61 19.04 -5.66
CA PRO A 197 4.74 19.53 -6.43
C PRO A 197 5.77 18.42 -6.74
N ASP A 198 5.80 17.38 -5.91
CA ASP A 198 6.74 16.27 -6.01
C ASP A 198 5.98 14.95 -5.71
N PHE A 199 6.29 13.88 -6.44
CA PHE A 199 5.77 12.54 -6.17
C PHE A 199 6.89 11.50 -6.16
N VAL A 200 6.63 10.38 -5.49
CA VAL A 200 7.52 9.21 -5.48
C VAL A 200 6.68 7.95 -5.63
N THR A 201 6.90 7.22 -6.71
CA THR A 201 6.26 5.92 -6.97
C THR A 201 7.31 4.82 -6.79
N ARG A 202 6.99 3.84 -5.95
CA ARG A 202 7.86 2.68 -5.70
C ARG A 202 7.19 1.42 -6.21
N VAL A 203 7.91 0.69 -7.04
CA VAL A 203 7.45 -0.57 -7.63
C VAL A 203 8.33 -1.71 -7.14
N PRO A 204 7.76 -2.76 -6.54
CA PRO A 204 8.54 -3.92 -6.12
C PRO A 204 9.10 -4.66 -7.32
N VAL A 205 10.35 -5.10 -7.21
CA VAL A 205 11.01 -5.93 -8.21
C VAL A 205 11.36 -7.25 -7.53
N SER A 206 10.71 -8.35 -7.97
CA SER A 206 10.86 -9.67 -7.36
C SER A 206 12.26 -10.28 -7.56
N GLU A 207 12.93 -9.91 -8.65
CA GLU A 207 14.26 -10.39 -9.01
C GLU A 207 15.25 -9.22 -9.16
N PRO A 208 16.53 -9.37 -8.74
CA PRO A 208 17.53 -8.34 -8.97
C PRO A 208 17.70 -7.99 -10.45
N CYS A 209 17.71 -6.69 -10.75
CA CYS A 209 18.00 -6.16 -12.08
C CYS A 209 19.43 -5.61 -12.16
N ILE A 210 20.07 -5.75 -13.32
CA ILE A 210 21.42 -5.21 -13.58
C ILE A 210 21.39 -3.72 -13.94
N GLY A 211 20.24 -3.23 -14.40
CA GLY A 211 20.09 -1.86 -14.87
C GLY A 211 18.73 -1.65 -15.53
N PHE A 212 18.55 -0.46 -16.09
CA PHE A 212 17.35 -0.06 -16.80
C PHE A 212 17.67 0.87 -17.97
N ALA A 213 16.76 0.90 -18.94
CA ALA A 213 16.71 1.92 -19.99
C ALA A 213 15.38 2.67 -19.88
N GLN A 214 15.36 3.94 -20.27
CA GLN A 214 14.20 4.81 -20.15
C GLN A 214 13.91 5.54 -21.46
N TRP A 215 12.62 5.78 -21.70
CA TRP A 215 12.10 6.61 -22.78
C TRP A 215 11.01 7.50 -22.21
N TYR A 216 11.00 8.76 -22.61
CA TYR A 216 9.98 9.70 -22.22
C TYR A 216 9.46 10.44 -23.45
N GLU A 217 8.21 10.16 -23.80
CA GLU A 217 7.56 10.75 -24.96
C GLU A 217 6.07 10.97 -24.67
N ASN A 218 5.52 12.11 -25.12
CA ASN A 218 4.09 12.40 -25.01
C ASN A 218 3.51 12.23 -23.59
N LYS A 219 4.25 12.69 -22.58
CA LYS A 219 3.91 12.54 -21.14
C LYS A 219 3.79 11.08 -20.68
N THR A 220 4.43 10.14 -21.38
CA THR A 220 4.50 8.75 -20.98
C THR A 220 5.96 8.39 -20.75
N LEU A 221 6.26 7.93 -19.54
CA LEU A 221 7.54 7.38 -19.15
C LEU A 221 7.49 5.86 -19.31
N GLU A 222 8.34 5.32 -20.18
CA GLU A 222 8.56 3.88 -20.31
C GLU A 222 9.95 3.53 -19.78
N VAL A 223 10.01 2.50 -18.94
CA VAL A 223 11.26 1.99 -18.37
C VAL A 223 11.31 0.49 -18.55
N VAL A 224 12.40 0.02 -19.13
CA VAL A 224 12.69 -1.42 -19.25
C VAL A 224 13.80 -1.76 -18.26
N LEU A 225 13.48 -2.64 -17.31
CA LEU A 225 14.43 -3.17 -16.34
C LEU A 225 14.91 -4.55 -16.78
N VAL A 226 16.22 -4.80 -16.77
CA VAL A 226 16.79 -6.07 -17.20
C VAL A 226 17.14 -6.94 -16.00
N LYS A 227 16.58 -8.16 -15.95
CA LYS A 227 16.86 -9.14 -14.89
C LYS A 227 18.31 -9.62 -14.97
N THR A 228 18.92 -9.85 -13.81
CA THR A 228 20.30 -10.36 -13.74
C THR A 228 20.40 -11.75 -14.35
N SER A 229 19.45 -12.65 -14.07
CA SER A 229 19.46 -14.00 -14.64
C SER A 229 19.38 -14.03 -16.17
N ALA A 230 18.64 -13.09 -16.76
CA ALA A 230 18.51 -12.97 -18.21
C ALA A 230 19.78 -12.40 -18.85
N ALA A 231 20.40 -11.41 -18.20
CA ALA A 231 21.67 -10.86 -18.63
C ALA A 231 22.80 -11.92 -18.63
N ASP A 232 22.80 -12.82 -17.65
CA ASP A 232 23.77 -13.92 -17.54
C ASP A 232 23.60 -15.02 -18.60
N GLN A 233 22.43 -15.11 -19.25
CA GLN A 233 22.14 -16.10 -20.30
C GLN A 233 22.58 -15.63 -21.71
N LEU A 234 22.54 -14.31 -21.97
CA LEU A 234 22.97 -13.71 -23.24
C LEU A 234 24.41 -14.08 -23.69
N PRO A 235 25.43 -14.14 -22.81
CA PRO A 235 26.78 -14.54 -23.23
C PRO A 235 26.97 -16.05 -23.45
N ARG A 236 25.99 -16.90 -23.09
CA ARG A 236 26.10 -18.36 -23.27
C ARG A 236 25.54 -18.84 -24.59
N GLU A 237 24.51 -18.19 -25.13
CA GLU A 237 23.92 -18.56 -26.42
C GLU A 237 24.78 -18.11 -27.61
N ALA A 238 25.50 -16.99 -27.48
CA ALA A 238 26.40 -16.49 -28.53
C ALA A 238 27.66 -17.38 -28.76
N ASN A 239 27.99 -18.26 -27.82
CA ASN A 239 29.10 -19.22 -27.94
C ASN A 239 28.65 -20.65 -28.27
N ALA A 240 27.35 -20.86 -28.52
CA ALA A 240 26.76 -22.15 -28.87
C ALA A 240 26.23 -22.21 -30.31
N ALA A 241 26.51 -21.19 -31.13
CA ALA A 241 26.14 -21.09 -32.55
C ALA A 241 27.39 -21.11 -33.45
#